data_AF-A0A8J8AV08-F1
#
_entry.id   AF-A0A8J8AV08-F1
#
_cell.length_a   1.000
_cell.length_b   1.000
_cell.length_c   1.000
_cell.angle_alpha   90.00
_cell.angle_beta   90.00
_cell.angle_gamma   90.00
#
_symmetry.space_group_name_H-M   'P 1'
#
loop_
_entity.id
_entity.type
_entity.pdbx_description
1 polymer ?
#
loop_
_entity_poly.entity_id
_entity_poly.type
_entity_poly.pdbx_seq_one_letter_code
_entity_poly.pdbx_strand_id
1 'polypeptide(L)'
;PAGRLAKQGPNSQAMREFRFTDLAQIEAAQADIRALILEAIAVESAGLKVAFAQKQALVLPPELTSRFDADPAFERAFCALTPGRQRGYVLHFTGAKQSATRAARIEKYRSRILAGKGIVDRE
;
A
#
# COMPACT_ATOMS: atom_id res chain seq x y z
N PRO A 1 21.20 14.99 4.15
CA PRO A 1 20.09 15.63 4.90
C PRO A 1 20.33 15.71 6.43
N ALA A 2 20.24 16.91 7.02
CA ALA A 2 20.54 17.22 8.43
C ALA A 2 19.55 16.64 9.47
N GLY A 3 19.04 15.42 9.27
CA GLY A 3 18.14 14.75 10.22
C GLY A 3 16.71 15.34 10.33
N ARG A 4 16.36 16.34 9.52
CA ARG A 4 15.07 17.08 9.58
C ARG A 4 13.88 16.36 8.93
N LEU A 5 14.11 15.21 8.30
CA LEU A 5 13.09 14.48 7.55
C LEU A 5 12.43 13.40 8.43
N ALA A 6 11.11 13.45 8.56
CA ALA A 6 10.32 12.48 9.31
C ALA A 6 9.71 11.42 8.39
N LYS A 7 9.39 10.23 8.93
CA LYS A 7 8.52 9.28 8.23
C LYS A 7 7.09 9.83 8.23
N GLN A 8 6.41 9.74 7.08
CA GLN A 8 4.99 10.07 6.95
C GLN A 8 4.11 9.30 7.96
N GLY A 9 4.48 8.06 8.27
CA GLY A 9 3.81 7.24 9.27
C GLY A 9 4.59 5.96 9.60
N PRO A 10 4.11 5.16 10.56
CA PRO A 10 4.80 3.97 11.06
C PRO A 10 5.07 2.92 9.96
N ASN A 11 4.21 2.86 8.94
CA ASN A 11 4.32 1.92 7.83
C ASN A 11 5.08 2.47 6.59
N SER A 12 5.59 3.71 6.65
CA SER A 12 6.36 4.27 5.53
C SER A 12 7.74 3.62 5.44
N GLN A 13 8.06 3.06 4.27
CA GLN A 13 9.39 2.50 3.98
C GLN A 13 10.35 3.61 3.51
N ALA A 14 10.06 4.22 2.37
CA ALA A 14 10.92 5.20 1.71
C ALA A 14 10.47 6.66 1.92
N MET A 15 9.16 6.91 1.97
CA MET A 15 8.62 8.26 2.00
C MET A 15 9.08 9.01 3.25
N ARG A 16 9.57 10.23 3.03
CA ARG A 16 10.01 11.17 4.06
C ARG A 16 9.39 12.53 3.79
N GLU A 17 9.18 13.31 4.85
CA GLU A 17 8.57 14.63 4.77
C GLU A 17 9.25 15.63 5.71
N PHE A 18 9.23 16.90 5.31
CA PHE A 18 9.40 18.00 6.24
C PHE A 18 8.05 18.32 6.90
N ARG A 19 8.07 18.72 8.16
CA ARG A 19 6.89 19.19 8.88
C ARG A 19 7.14 20.61 9.34
N PHE A 20 6.30 21.53 8.89
CA PHE A 20 6.34 22.93 9.26
C PHE A 20 4.98 23.36 9.78
N THR A 21 4.96 24.19 10.81
CA THR A 21 3.73 24.76 11.38
C THR A 21 3.57 26.24 11.10
N ASP A 22 4.62 26.90 10.62
CA ASP A 22 4.67 28.32 10.31
C ASP A 22 5.70 28.63 9.22
N LEU A 23 5.68 29.87 8.74
CA LEU A 23 6.55 30.32 7.65
C LEU A 23 8.02 30.49 8.08
N ALA A 24 8.27 30.91 9.33
CA ALA A 24 9.63 31.15 9.82
C ALA A 24 10.46 29.85 9.84
N GLN A 25 9.83 28.71 10.13
CA GLN A 25 10.47 27.40 10.04
C GLN A 25 10.88 27.03 8.62
N ILE A 26 10.11 27.44 7.61
CA ILE A 26 10.43 27.22 6.20
C ILE A 26 11.62 28.08 5.79
N GLU A 27 11.62 29.36 6.16
CA GLU A 27 12.73 30.28 5.89
C GLU A 27 14.04 29.78 6.52
N ALA A 28 13.99 29.32 7.77
CA ALA A 28 15.14 28.73 8.48
C ALA A 28 15.61 27.38 7.88
N ALA A 29 14.77 26.69 7.09
CA ALA A 29 15.10 25.44 6.42
C ALA A 29 15.38 25.60 4.92
N GLN A 30 15.35 26.83 4.38
CA GLN A 30 15.46 27.09 2.94
C GLN A 30 16.70 26.47 2.30
N ALA A 31 17.86 26.56 2.97
CA ALA A 31 19.11 25.99 2.48
C ALA A 31 19.04 24.46 2.38
N ASP A 32 18.49 23.80 3.41
CA ASP A 32 18.33 22.34 3.43
C ASP A 32 17.35 21.86 2.36
N ILE A 33 16.24 22.57 2.17
CA ILE A 33 15.23 22.25 1.16
C ILE A 33 15.87 22.30 -0.23
N ARG A 34 16.60 23.38 -0.55
CA ARG A 34 17.28 23.52 -1.84
C ARG A 34 18.33 22.43 -2.05
N ALA A 35 19.13 22.13 -1.04
CA ALA A 35 20.12 21.06 -1.11
C ALA A 35 19.47 19.69 -1.40
N LEU A 36 18.35 19.39 -0.74
CA LEU A 36 17.60 18.14 -0.96
C LEU A 36 17.00 18.05 -2.37
N ILE A 37 16.52 19.17 -2.93
CA ILE A 37 16.02 19.19 -4.31
C ILE A 37 17.15 18.88 -5.29
N LEU A 38 18.34 19.46 -5.10
CA LEU A 38 19.49 19.20 -5.95
C LEU A 38 19.98 17.74 -5.82
N GLU A 39 20.01 17.20 -4.60
CA GLU A 39 20.32 15.80 -4.34
C GLU A 39 19.32 14.87 -5.05
N ALA A 40 18.02 15.17 -4.98
CA ALA A 40 16.98 14.40 -5.64
C ALA A 40 17.13 14.39 -7.17
N ILE A 41 17.48 15.54 -7.77
CA ILE A 41 17.77 15.65 -9.22
C ILE A 41 18.97 14.76 -9.59
N ALA A 42 20.04 14.79 -8.79
CA ALA A 42 21.23 13.97 -9.05
C ALA A 42 20.92 12.47 -8.92
N VAL A 43 20.14 12.09 -7.91
CA VAL A 43 19.69 10.70 -7.68
C VAL A 43 18.86 10.18 -8.86
N GLU A 44 17.90 10.98 -9.35
CA GLU A 44 17.08 10.58 -10.51
C GLU A 44 17.92 10.53 -11.79
N SER A 45 18.82 11.49 -12.01
CA SER A 45 19.74 11.50 -13.16
C SER A 45 20.68 10.28 -13.15
N ALA A 46 21.06 9.79 -11.97
CA ALA A 46 21.83 8.56 -11.80
C ALA A 46 21.00 7.27 -11.90
N GLY A 47 19.67 7.38 -12.08
CA GLY A 47 18.77 6.23 -12.23
C GLY A 47 18.62 5.37 -10.97
N LEU A 48 19.00 5.89 -9.80
CA LEU A 48 18.96 5.14 -8.55
C LEU A 48 17.50 4.88 -8.13
N LYS A 49 17.19 3.63 -7.78
CA LYS A 49 15.85 3.23 -7.33
C LYS A 49 15.91 2.68 -5.91
N VAL A 50 14.87 2.96 -5.13
CA VAL A 50 14.73 2.43 -3.78
C VAL A 50 14.31 0.96 -3.86
N ALA A 51 15.11 0.07 -3.28
CA ALA A 51 14.71 -1.32 -3.07
C ALA A 51 13.69 -1.38 -1.93
N PHE A 52 12.42 -1.59 -2.26
CA PHE A 52 11.38 -1.82 -1.26
C PHE A 52 11.51 -3.23 -0.68
N ALA A 53 11.34 -3.35 0.63
CA ALA A 53 11.29 -4.67 1.26
C ALA A 53 10.14 -5.48 0.65
N GLN A 54 10.39 -6.74 0.32
CA GLN A 54 9.34 -7.64 -0.14
C GLN A 54 8.20 -7.63 0.87
N LYS A 55 6.98 -7.39 0.37
CA LYS A 55 5.77 -7.40 1.20
C LYS A 55 5.66 -8.79 1.80
N GLN A 56 5.63 -8.91 3.13
CA GLN A 56 5.37 -10.17 3.83
C GLN A 56 4.26 -10.94 3.10
N ALA A 57 4.53 -12.21 2.79
CA ALA A 57 3.56 -13.08 2.15
C ALA A 57 2.26 -13.02 2.94
N LEU A 58 1.20 -12.58 2.27
CA LEU A 58 -0.11 -12.45 2.87
C LEU A 58 -0.64 -13.86 3.14
N VAL A 59 -0.90 -14.18 4.41
CA VAL A 59 -1.56 -15.43 4.77
C VAL A 59 -3.00 -15.37 4.30
N LEU A 60 -3.33 -16.18 3.29
CA LEU A 60 -4.68 -16.28 2.76
C LEU A 60 -5.56 -17.06 3.74
N PRO A 61 -6.76 -16.57 4.08
CA PRO A 61 -7.68 -17.32 4.92
C PRO A 61 -8.20 -18.55 4.14
N PRO A 62 -8.44 -19.70 4.80
CA PRO A 62 -8.90 -20.93 4.14
C PRO A 62 -10.16 -20.72 3.28
N GLU A 63 -11.08 -19.86 3.73
CA GLU A 63 -12.32 -19.56 3.00
C GLU A 63 -12.06 -18.90 1.64
N LEU A 64 -10.96 -18.14 1.51
CA LEU A 64 -10.58 -17.52 0.25
C LEU A 64 -10.00 -18.56 -0.70
N THR A 65 -9.13 -19.45 -0.21
CA THR A 65 -8.60 -20.58 -0.98
C THR A 65 -9.72 -21.49 -1.47
N SER A 66 -10.66 -21.87 -0.59
CA SER A 66 -11.82 -22.68 -0.99
C SER A 66 -12.69 -21.98 -2.04
N ARG A 67 -12.74 -20.64 -2.05
CA ARG A 67 -13.46 -19.89 -3.09
C ARG A 67 -12.72 -19.93 -4.42
N PHE A 68 -11.39 -19.92 -4.42
CA PHE A 68 -10.58 -20.09 -5.63
C PHE A 68 -10.78 -21.47 -6.23
N ASP A 69 -10.74 -22.53 -5.42
CA ASP A 69 -10.98 -23.90 -5.86
C ASP A 69 -12.37 -24.06 -6.51
N ALA A 70 -13.39 -23.41 -5.94
CA ALA A 70 -14.75 -23.45 -6.45
C ALA A 70 -15.01 -22.54 -7.67
N ASP A 71 -14.17 -21.54 -7.92
CA ASP A 71 -14.36 -20.54 -8.97
C ASP A 71 -13.03 -20.01 -9.50
N PRO A 72 -12.46 -20.70 -10.50
CA PRO A 72 -11.20 -20.29 -11.12
C PRO A 72 -11.26 -18.91 -11.79
N ALA A 73 -12.45 -18.41 -12.17
CA ALA A 73 -12.58 -17.07 -12.73
C ALA A 73 -12.38 -16.00 -11.64
N PHE A 74 -12.91 -16.26 -10.45
CA PHE A 74 -12.69 -15.41 -9.28
C PHE A 74 -11.22 -15.41 -8.84
N GLU A 75 -10.54 -16.57 -8.84
CA GLU A 75 -9.11 -16.65 -8.55
C GLU A 75 -8.30 -15.79 -9.53
N ARG A 76 -8.52 -15.96 -10.84
CA ARG A 76 -7.83 -15.17 -11.88
C ARG A 76 -8.06 -13.67 -11.69
N ALA A 77 -9.30 -13.26 -11.41
CA ALA A 77 -9.61 -11.86 -11.17
C ALA A 77 -8.91 -11.32 -9.91
N PHE A 78 -8.86 -12.10 -8.83
CA PHE A 78 -8.16 -11.72 -7.61
C PHE A 78 -6.65 -11.59 -7.84
N CYS A 79 -6.03 -12.57 -8.51
CA CYS A 79 -4.61 -12.58 -8.82
C CYS A 79 -4.21 -11.46 -9.80
N ALA A 80 -5.13 -10.99 -10.64
CA ALA A 80 -4.93 -9.86 -11.54
C ALA A 80 -4.97 -8.49 -10.83
N LEU A 81 -5.47 -8.42 -9.59
CA LEU A 81 -5.44 -7.19 -8.80
C LEU A 81 -4.00 -6.77 -8.48
N THR A 82 -3.76 -5.47 -8.33
CA THR A 82 -2.45 -5.00 -7.87
C THR A 82 -2.14 -5.56 -6.46
N PRO A 83 -0.87 -5.78 -6.10
CA PRO A 83 -0.52 -6.32 -4.78
C PRO A 83 -1.08 -5.49 -3.60
N GLY A 84 -1.31 -4.19 -3.80
CA GLY A 84 -1.97 -3.33 -2.81
C GLY A 84 -3.46 -3.67 -2.64
N ARG A 85 -4.18 -3.87 -3.75
CA ARG A 85 -5.61 -4.28 -3.73
C ARG A 85 -5.78 -5.67 -3.14
N GLN A 86 -4.94 -6.64 -3.53
CA GLN A 86 -4.93 -7.98 -2.93
C GLN A 86 -4.72 -7.90 -1.41
N ARG A 87 -3.72 -7.12 -0.97
CA ARG A 87 -3.46 -6.89 0.46
C ARG A 87 -4.66 -6.32 1.20
N GLY A 88 -5.32 -5.31 0.63
CA GLY A 88 -6.52 -4.72 1.21
C GLY A 88 -7.62 -5.75 1.44
N TYR A 89 -7.88 -6.62 0.46
CA TYR A 89 -8.85 -7.70 0.60
C TYR A 89 -8.44 -8.75 1.63
N VAL A 90 -7.19 -9.25 1.58
CA VAL A 90 -6.73 -10.25 2.55
C VAL A 90 -6.85 -9.72 3.97
N LEU A 91 -6.41 -8.48 4.24
CA LEU A 91 -6.54 -7.86 5.57
C LEU A 91 -8.01 -7.70 6.00
N HIS A 92 -8.89 -7.31 5.07
CA HIS A 92 -10.31 -7.20 5.38
C HIS A 92 -10.95 -8.56 5.71
N PHE A 93 -10.58 -9.62 4.98
CA PHE A 93 -11.10 -10.95 5.23
C PHE A 93 -10.54 -11.53 6.52
N THR A 94 -9.22 -11.51 6.72
CA THR A 94 -8.57 -12.07 7.93
C THR A 94 -8.89 -11.30 9.21
N GLY A 95 -9.31 -10.02 9.10
CA GLY A 95 -9.79 -9.25 10.24
C GLY A 95 -11.09 -9.79 10.88
N ALA A 96 -11.83 -10.69 10.23
CA ALA A 96 -12.97 -11.37 10.84
C ALA A 96 -12.55 -12.68 11.54
N LYS A 97 -12.85 -12.78 12.83
CA LYS A 97 -12.53 -13.96 13.67
C LYS A 97 -13.36 -15.20 13.30
N GLN A 98 -14.63 -15.01 12.98
CA GLN A 98 -15.54 -16.10 12.64
C GLN A 98 -15.44 -16.48 11.15
N SER A 99 -15.37 -17.78 10.88
CA SER A 99 -15.29 -18.34 9.52
C SER A 99 -16.46 -17.89 8.64
N ALA A 100 -17.69 -17.98 9.16
CA ALA A 100 -18.89 -17.54 8.44
C ALA A 100 -18.81 -16.07 8.01
N THR A 101 -18.26 -15.19 8.85
CA THR A 101 -18.08 -13.77 8.50
C THR A 101 -17.00 -13.56 7.43
N ARG A 102 -15.93 -14.37 7.44
CA ARG A 102 -14.92 -14.34 6.37
C ARG A 102 -15.52 -14.71 5.03
N ALA A 103 -16.25 -15.83 4.98
CA ALA A 103 -16.95 -16.29 3.79
C ALA A 103 -17.96 -15.24 3.28
N ALA A 104 -18.77 -14.66 4.19
CA ALA A 104 -19.73 -13.61 3.83
C ALA A 104 -19.05 -12.35 3.27
N ARG A 105 -17.90 -11.94 3.82
CA ARG A 105 -17.12 -10.83 3.28
C ARG A 105 -16.59 -11.14 1.87
N ILE A 106 -16.04 -12.34 1.66
CA ILE A 106 -15.52 -12.76 0.35
C ILE A 106 -16.63 -12.69 -0.70
N GLU A 107 -17.79 -13.28 -0.40
CA GLU A 107 -18.91 -13.30 -1.35
C GLU A 107 -19.46 -11.89 -1.60
N LYS A 108 -19.59 -11.06 -0.57
CA LYS A 108 -20.02 -9.66 -0.70
C LYS A 108 -19.14 -8.86 -1.67
N TYR A 109 -17.83 -9.12 -1.69
CA TYR A 109 -16.88 -8.39 -2.54
C TYR A 109 -16.57 -9.10 -3.87
N ARG A 110 -17.21 -10.25 -4.15
CA ARG A 110 -16.95 -11.04 -5.36
C ARG A 110 -17.10 -10.23 -6.64
N SER A 111 -18.24 -9.54 -6.81
CA SER A 111 -18.51 -8.73 -8.01
C SER A 111 -17.46 -7.63 -8.23
N ARG A 112 -16.98 -7.01 -7.16
CA ARG A 112 -15.96 -5.96 -7.21
C ARG A 112 -14.59 -6.49 -7.60
N ILE A 113 -14.21 -7.65 -7.08
CA ILE A 113 -12.98 -8.34 -7.45
C ILE A 113 -13.01 -8.76 -8.92
N LEU A 114 -14.15 -9.30 -9.39
CA LEU A 114 -14.35 -9.61 -10.81
C LEU A 114 -14.26 -8.38 -11.72
N ALA A 115 -14.66 -7.21 -11.22
CA ALA A 115 -14.48 -5.92 -11.90
C ALA A 115 -13.07 -5.32 -11.76
N GLY A 116 -12.12 -6.02 -11.14
CA GLY A 116 -10.75 -5.55 -10.94
C GLY A 116 -10.60 -4.41 -9.91
N LYS A 117 -11.63 -4.14 -9.11
CA LYS A 117 -11.68 -3.02 -8.16
C LYS A 117 -11.10 -3.41 -6.80
N GLY A 118 -10.51 -2.43 -6.12
CA GLY A 118 -10.12 -2.52 -4.72
C GLY A 118 -11.28 -2.31 -3.74
N ILE A 119 -11.03 -2.62 -2.48
CA ILE A 119 -12.01 -2.47 -1.39
C ILE A 119 -12.38 -0.99 -1.11
N VAL A 120 -11.44 -0.06 -1.36
CA VAL A 120 -11.61 1.39 -1.15
C VAL A 120 -11.87 2.16 -2.44
N ASP A 121 -11.83 1.50 -3.59
CA ASP A 121 -12.07 2.16 -4.87
C ASP A 121 -13.51 2.68 -4.90
N ARG A 122 -13.74 3.90 -5.38
CA ARG A 122 -15.12 4.41 -5.58
C ARG A 122 -15.75 3.69 -6.78
N GLU A 123 -17.07 3.65 -6.83
CA GLU A 123 -17.83 2.97 -7.90
C GLU A 123 -17.40 3.39 -9.30
#